data_AF-A0A820HD61-F1
#
_entry.id   AF-A0A820HD61-F1
#
_cell.length_a   1.000
_cell.length_b   1.000
_cell.length_c   1.000
_cell.angle_alpha   90.00
_cell.angle_beta   90.00
_cell.angle_gamma   90.00
#
_symmetry.space_group_name_H-M   'P 1'
#
loop_
_entity.id
_entity.type
_entity.pdbx_description
1 polymer ?
#
loop_
_entity_poly.entity_id
_entity_poly.type
_entity_poly.pdbx_seq_one_letter_code
_entity_poly.pdbx_strand_id
1 'polypeptide(L)'
;MANDIQKIKKDLVSNDVVVFVGPDISVYTANGDTTVSYWKGLLNNGLNQCYRSTGIDAENFAECIKKLDNSVEVNDYAVFADRIKYCFGEQTDTYKTWLTDTIGQLHPQKPELIKAIGELRCPILTTNYDSLLEDILSKETLTWNKYQSNDSLTNMMNHILHVYGHYQSPNTVIFSSNDYHQLHEDELICSQLRRLVEGKTLLFVGYGMGMPDPSFSQLLKWIFNITRNNPPTIYKLIKSNVRCSLLENIKEISYGNTFEDLLFFLQSLPSFSTLIHQNLSFTERRENVRRKYLNYLINEYRHVSIFGYSNNDISLPLESVYVELKFDPTHP
;
A
#
# COMPACT_ATOMS: atom_id res chain seq x y z
N MET A 1 9.18 13.99 12.40
CA MET A 1 8.08 14.34 11.48
C MET A 1 8.55 15.12 10.25
N ALA A 2 9.00 16.38 10.35
CA ALA A 2 9.47 17.14 9.17
C ALA A 2 10.60 16.44 8.39
N ASN A 3 11.60 15.91 9.10
CA ASN A 3 12.70 15.14 8.51
C ASN A 3 12.23 13.82 7.88
N ASP A 4 11.19 13.20 8.42
CA ASP A 4 10.64 11.93 7.92
C ASP A 4 9.87 12.13 6.61
N ILE A 5 9.06 13.19 6.52
CA ILE A 5 8.37 13.57 5.29
C ILE A 5 9.39 13.92 4.20
N GLN A 6 10.44 14.67 4.54
CA GLN A 6 11.52 14.96 3.59
C GLN A 6 12.24 13.69 3.12
N LYS A 7 12.45 12.71 4.01
CA LYS A 7 13.01 11.41 3.63
C LYS A 7 12.09 10.65 2.67
N ILE A 8 10.79 10.57 2.95
CA ILE A 8 9.82 9.94 2.03
C ILE A 8 9.88 10.62 0.67
N LYS A 9 9.84 11.96 0.61
CA LYS A 9 9.94 12.71 -0.64
C LYS A 9 11.22 12.41 -1.40
N LYS A 10 12.36 12.30 -0.70
CA LYS A 10 13.65 11.91 -1.32
C LYS A 10 13.60 10.48 -1.87
N ASP A 11 13.09 9.53 -1.10
CA ASP A 11 13.06 8.12 -1.48
C ASP A 11 12.08 7.88 -2.65
N LEU A 12 10.99 8.67 -2.73
CA LEU A 12 10.06 8.69 -3.88
C LEU A 12 10.80 9.08 -5.17
N VAL A 13 11.63 10.12 -5.15
CA VAL A 13 12.42 10.56 -6.31
C VAL A 13 13.44 9.50 -6.76
N SER A 14 13.99 8.73 -5.81
CA SER A 14 14.93 7.64 -6.09
C SER A 14 14.28 6.34 -6.56
N ASN A 15 12.94 6.25 -6.64
CA ASN A 15 12.19 5.01 -6.88
C ASN A 15 12.51 3.89 -5.87
N ASP A 16 12.76 4.24 -4.61
CA ASP A 16 13.07 3.31 -3.53
C ASP A 16 11.88 3.08 -2.58
N VAL A 17 10.71 3.62 -2.92
CA VAL A 17 9.48 3.46 -2.14
C VAL A 17 8.61 2.36 -2.74
N VAL A 18 8.07 1.52 -1.86
CA VAL A 18 6.98 0.58 -2.17
C VAL A 18 5.77 0.96 -1.33
N VAL A 19 4.61 1.12 -1.99
CA VAL A 19 3.38 1.52 -1.31
C VAL A 19 2.55 0.27 -1.01
N PHE A 20 2.19 0.10 0.26
CA PHE A 20 1.25 -0.91 0.70
C PHE A 20 -0.12 -0.27 0.93
N VAL A 21 -1.14 -0.77 0.27
CA VAL A 21 -2.52 -0.29 0.38
C VAL A 21 -3.36 -1.29 1.16
N GLY A 22 -3.97 -0.81 2.24
CA GLY A 22 -4.79 -1.61 3.16
C GLY A 22 -6.31 -1.42 2.99
N PRO A 23 -7.10 -2.12 3.82
CA PRO A 23 -8.55 -2.22 3.67
C PRO A 23 -9.30 -0.89 3.82
N ASP A 24 -8.76 0.07 4.59
CA ASP A 24 -9.41 1.36 4.80
C ASP A 24 -9.56 2.14 3.49
N ILE A 25 -8.68 1.92 2.51
CA ILE A 25 -8.80 2.50 1.17
C ILE A 25 -9.97 1.88 0.41
N SER A 26 -10.17 0.57 0.51
CA SER A 26 -11.35 -0.09 -0.08
C SER A 26 -12.65 0.40 0.57
N VAL A 27 -12.67 0.52 1.91
CA VAL A 27 -13.80 1.09 2.67
C VAL A 27 -14.14 2.49 2.16
N TYR A 28 -13.15 3.40 2.09
CA TYR A 28 -13.40 4.76 1.60
C TYR A 28 -13.89 4.78 0.16
N THR A 29 -13.22 4.03 -0.71
CA THR A 29 -13.49 3.99 -2.15
C THR A 29 -14.89 3.44 -2.43
N ALA A 30 -15.35 2.47 -1.65
CA ALA A 30 -16.72 1.94 -1.67
C ALA A 30 -17.73 2.80 -0.87
N ASN A 31 -17.42 4.08 -0.64
CA ASN A 31 -18.26 5.05 0.06
C ASN A 31 -18.63 4.66 1.50
N GLY A 32 -17.70 4.07 2.22
CA GLY A 32 -17.89 3.65 3.61
C GLY A 32 -18.67 2.35 3.74
N ASP A 33 -18.86 1.59 2.66
CA ASP A 33 -19.29 0.20 2.81
C ASP A 33 -18.25 -0.52 3.65
N THR A 34 -18.70 -1.10 4.75
CA THR A 34 -17.89 -1.91 5.66
C THR A 34 -18.38 -3.36 5.64
N THR A 35 -19.52 -3.68 5.04
CA THR A 35 -20.10 -5.03 5.13
C THR A 35 -19.13 -6.15 4.72
N VAL A 36 -18.28 -5.93 3.72
CA VAL A 36 -17.33 -6.92 3.20
C VAL A 36 -15.92 -6.38 2.91
N SER A 37 -15.72 -5.06 2.99
CA SER A 37 -14.46 -4.36 2.68
C SER A 37 -13.46 -4.30 3.84
N TYR A 38 -13.85 -4.77 5.03
CA TYR A 38 -12.96 -4.94 6.18
C TYR A 38 -13.18 -6.28 6.86
N TRP A 39 -12.18 -6.70 7.64
CA TRP A 39 -12.07 -8.07 8.17
C TRP A 39 -13.28 -8.53 8.99
N LYS A 40 -13.75 -7.74 9.98
CA LYS A 40 -14.88 -8.16 10.83
C LYS A 40 -16.18 -8.28 10.04
N GLY A 41 -16.41 -7.35 9.10
CA GLY A 41 -17.58 -7.41 8.20
C GLY A 41 -17.56 -8.68 7.35
N LEU A 42 -16.42 -8.96 6.72
CA LEU A 42 -16.22 -10.15 5.90
C LEU A 42 -16.41 -11.45 6.70
N LEU A 43 -15.86 -11.53 7.93
CA LEU A 43 -16.06 -12.67 8.82
C LEU A 43 -17.53 -12.86 9.20
N ASN A 44 -18.22 -11.77 9.56
CA ASN A 44 -19.64 -11.81 9.89
C ASN A 44 -20.46 -12.32 8.69
N ASN A 45 -20.17 -11.83 7.49
CA ASN A 45 -20.81 -12.29 6.27
C ASN A 45 -20.56 -13.79 6.02
N GLY A 46 -19.30 -14.24 6.10
CA GLY A 46 -18.94 -15.64 5.91
C GLY A 46 -19.60 -16.59 6.92
N LEU A 47 -19.65 -16.20 8.20
CA LEU A 47 -20.35 -16.98 9.23
C LEU A 47 -21.85 -17.10 8.95
N ASN A 48 -22.51 -16.00 8.54
CA ASN A 48 -23.92 -16.03 8.15
C ASN A 48 -24.17 -16.98 6.97
N GLN A 49 -23.28 -16.96 5.97
CA GLN A 49 -23.40 -17.85 4.83
C GLN A 49 -23.19 -19.31 5.22
N CYS A 50 -22.26 -19.58 6.14
CA CYS A 50 -22.06 -20.91 6.71
C CYS A 50 -23.29 -21.42 7.46
N TYR A 51 -23.92 -20.57 8.28
CA TYR A 51 -25.16 -20.92 8.97
C TYR A 51 -26.27 -21.32 7.98
N ARG A 52 -26.45 -20.53 6.90
CA ARG A 52 -27.43 -20.83 5.85
C ARG A 52 -27.14 -22.14 5.10
N SER A 53 -25.87 -22.49 4.92
CA SER A 53 -25.46 -23.62 4.06
C SER A 53 -25.32 -24.95 4.81
N THR A 54 -24.89 -24.90 6.07
CA THR A 54 -24.57 -26.10 6.87
C THR A 54 -25.63 -26.44 7.92
N GLY A 55 -26.56 -25.51 8.19
CA GLY A 55 -27.60 -25.71 9.21
C GLY A 55 -27.04 -25.83 10.62
N ILE A 56 -25.90 -25.15 10.92
CA ILE A 56 -25.40 -25.00 12.30
C ILE A 56 -26.57 -24.61 13.19
N ASP A 57 -26.66 -25.22 14.37
CA ASP A 57 -27.70 -24.90 15.34
C ASP A 57 -27.70 -23.39 15.71
N ALA A 58 -28.90 -22.83 15.86
CA ALA A 58 -29.11 -21.39 15.99
C ALA A 58 -28.47 -20.82 17.27
N GLU A 59 -28.42 -21.58 18.36
CA GLU A 59 -27.79 -21.15 19.61
C GLU A 59 -26.26 -21.04 19.44
N ASN A 60 -25.65 -22.06 18.83
CA ASN A 60 -24.22 -22.07 18.52
C ASN A 60 -23.81 -20.93 17.57
N PHE A 61 -24.65 -20.61 16.58
CA PHE A 61 -24.41 -19.50 15.67
C PHE A 61 -24.50 -18.15 16.40
N ALA A 62 -25.53 -17.95 17.21
CA ALA A 62 -25.73 -16.72 17.98
C ALA A 62 -24.55 -16.45 18.94
N GLU A 63 -24.03 -17.50 19.59
CA GLU A 63 -22.85 -17.37 20.45
C GLU A 63 -21.61 -16.96 19.64
N CYS A 64 -21.43 -17.48 18.43
CA CYS A 64 -20.29 -17.15 17.57
C CYS A 64 -20.33 -15.69 17.10
N ILE A 65 -21.49 -15.21 16.65
CA ILE A 65 -21.65 -13.80 16.26
C ILE A 65 -21.43 -12.89 17.47
N LYS A 66 -21.97 -13.25 18.64
CA LYS A 66 -21.74 -12.50 19.88
C LYS A 66 -20.26 -12.45 20.24
N LYS A 67 -19.49 -13.53 20.05
CA LYS A 67 -18.04 -13.53 20.24
C LYS A 67 -17.37 -12.56 19.26
N LEU A 68 -17.62 -12.70 17.96
CA LEU A 68 -17.05 -11.81 16.93
C LEU A 68 -17.36 -10.33 17.20
N ASP A 69 -18.58 -10.01 17.64
CA ASP A 69 -18.99 -8.64 17.94
C ASP A 69 -18.23 -8.04 19.12
N ASN A 70 -17.97 -8.84 20.15
CA ASN A 70 -17.23 -8.45 21.34
C ASN A 70 -15.71 -8.62 21.20
N SER A 71 -15.24 -9.31 20.16
CA SER A 71 -13.81 -9.49 19.89
C SER A 71 -13.17 -8.16 19.51
N VAL A 72 -12.30 -7.70 20.41
CA VAL A 72 -11.41 -6.54 20.21
C VAL A 72 -10.01 -7.00 19.76
N GLU A 73 -9.70 -8.29 19.92
CA GLU A 73 -8.37 -8.85 19.66
C GLU A 73 -8.27 -9.58 18.31
N VAL A 74 -7.13 -9.37 17.66
CA VAL A 74 -6.76 -9.97 16.37
C VAL A 74 -6.77 -11.50 16.38
N ASN A 75 -6.41 -12.13 17.51
CA ASN A 75 -6.29 -13.59 17.61
C ASN A 75 -7.64 -14.31 17.48
N ASP A 76 -8.75 -13.66 17.82
CA ASP A 76 -10.08 -14.25 17.69
C ASP A 76 -10.51 -14.40 16.22
N TYR A 77 -10.02 -13.53 15.34
CA TYR A 77 -10.44 -13.48 13.93
C TYR A 77 -9.95 -14.69 13.13
N ALA A 78 -8.77 -15.20 13.46
CA ALA A 78 -8.20 -16.42 12.84
C ALA A 78 -9.11 -17.64 13.04
N VAL A 79 -9.67 -17.83 14.24
CA VAL A 79 -10.57 -18.95 14.54
C VAL A 79 -11.84 -18.91 13.68
N PHE A 80 -12.40 -17.71 13.49
CA PHE A 80 -13.57 -17.54 12.62
C PHE A 80 -13.23 -17.78 11.15
N ALA A 81 -12.06 -17.31 10.69
CA ALA A 81 -11.60 -17.54 9.33
C ALA A 81 -11.41 -19.03 9.03
N ASP A 82 -10.78 -19.77 9.94
CA ASP A 82 -10.59 -21.23 9.85
C ASP A 82 -11.93 -21.95 9.74
N ARG A 83 -12.91 -21.56 10.57
CA ARG A 83 -14.26 -22.15 10.54
C ARG A 83 -14.98 -21.90 9.22
N ILE A 84 -14.88 -20.69 8.67
CA ILE A 84 -15.48 -20.32 7.39
C ILE A 84 -14.83 -21.14 6.26
N LYS A 85 -13.49 -21.22 6.22
CA LYS A 85 -12.75 -22.03 5.24
C LYS A 85 -13.14 -23.50 5.32
N TYR A 86 -13.23 -24.07 6.53
CA TYR A 86 -13.69 -25.44 6.74
C TYR A 86 -15.11 -25.67 6.21
N CYS A 87 -16.03 -24.76 6.53
CA CYS A 87 -17.43 -24.82 6.12
C CYS A 87 -17.61 -24.77 4.60
N PHE A 88 -16.88 -23.89 3.90
CA PHE A 88 -16.97 -23.81 2.44
C PHE A 88 -16.21 -24.93 1.74
N GLY A 89 -15.16 -25.47 2.36
CA GLY A 89 -14.22 -26.40 1.74
C GLY A 89 -13.19 -25.62 0.90
N GLU A 90 -11.90 -25.87 1.15
CA GLU A 90 -10.78 -25.02 0.73
C GLU A 90 -10.61 -24.83 -0.79
N GLN A 91 -11.29 -25.62 -1.62
CA GLN A 91 -11.23 -25.55 -3.09
C GLN A 91 -12.58 -25.80 -3.77
N THR A 92 -13.69 -25.43 -3.13
CA THR A 92 -15.02 -25.61 -3.73
C THR A 92 -15.44 -24.38 -4.52
N ASP A 93 -16.33 -24.60 -5.49
CA ASP A 93 -17.04 -23.51 -6.17
C ASP A 93 -17.82 -22.63 -5.19
N THR A 94 -18.18 -23.14 -4.01
CA THR A 94 -18.87 -22.38 -2.96
C THR A 94 -17.99 -21.26 -2.40
N TYR A 95 -16.72 -21.54 -2.10
CA TYR A 95 -15.79 -20.50 -1.60
C TYR A 95 -15.56 -19.41 -2.66
N LYS A 96 -15.35 -19.83 -3.91
CA LYS A 96 -15.22 -18.91 -5.06
C LYS A 96 -16.46 -18.04 -5.24
N THR A 97 -17.64 -18.64 -5.19
CA THR A 97 -18.92 -17.94 -5.34
C THR A 97 -19.10 -16.94 -4.22
N TRP A 98 -18.83 -17.34 -2.97
CA TRP A 98 -18.90 -16.43 -1.83
C TRP A 98 -17.99 -15.20 -1.99
N LEU A 99 -16.73 -15.39 -2.37
CA LEU A 99 -15.81 -14.27 -2.62
C LEU A 99 -16.29 -13.35 -3.76
N THR A 100 -16.84 -13.94 -4.83
CA THR A 100 -17.36 -13.21 -6.00
C THR A 100 -18.61 -12.40 -5.65
N ASP A 101 -19.52 -12.97 -4.86
CA ASP A 101 -20.79 -12.37 -4.45
C ASP A 101 -20.63 -11.35 -3.30
N THR A 102 -19.45 -11.30 -2.68
CA THR A 102 -19.11 -10.36 -1.61
C THR A 102 -18.11 -9.33 -2.09
N ILE A 103 -16.82 -9.61 -1.92
CA ILE A 103 -15.71 -8.71 -2.24
C ILE A 103 -15.71 -8.35 -3.73
N GLY A 104 -16.05 -9.32 -4.60
CA GLY A 104 -16.13 -9.10 -6.05
C GLY A 104 -17.24 -8.15 -6.50
N GLN A 105 -18.18 -7.79 -5.61
CA GLN A 105 -19.24 -6.82 -5.88
C GLN A 105 -18.90 -5.39 -5.42
N LEU A 106 -17.70 -5.18 -4.85
CA LEU A 106 -17.27 -3.83 -4.50
C LEU A 106 -17.03 -3.02 -5.77
N HIS A 107 -17.62 -1.83 -5.81
CA HIS A 107 -17.50 -0.91 -6.94
C HIS A 107 -16.98 0.45 -6.49
N PRO A 108 -16.12 1.09 -7.30
CA PRO A 108 -15.54 2.38 -6.93
C PRO A 108 -16.59 3.49 -6.98
N GLN A 109 -16.78 4.18 -5.86
CA GLN A 109 -17.62 5.37 -5.74
C GLN A 109 -16.80 6.65 -5.50
N LYS A 110 -15.65 6.52 -4.81
CA LYS A 110 -14.73 7.63 -4.48
C LYS A 110 -13.30 7.32 -4.93
N PRO A 111 -12.94 7.57 -6.20
CA PRO A 111 -11.66 7.13 -6.77
C PRO A 111 -10.45 8.00 -6.38
N GLU A 112 -10.66 9.13 -5.71
CA GLU A 112 -9.67 10.20 -5.54
C GLU A 112 -8.43 9.73 -4.79
N LEU A 113 -8.60 8.95 -3.71
CA LEU A 113 -7.47 8.43 -2.93
C LEU A 113 -6.63 7.44 -3.73
N ILE A 114 -7.26 6.52 -4.44
CA ILE A 114 -6.54 5.55 -5.27
C ILE A 114 -5.79 6.26 -6.40
N LYS A 115 -6.39 7.26 -7.04
CA LYS A 115 -5.70 8.09 -8.04
C LYS A 115 -4.47 8.78 -7.46
N ALA A 116 -4.59 9.41 -6.29
CA ALA A 116 -3.46 10.06 -5.61
C ALA A 116 -2.35 9.06 -5.22
N ILE A 117 -2.70 7.84 -4.82
CA ILE A 117 -1.72 6.76 -4.61
C ILE A 117 -1.00 6.41 -5.91
N GLY A 118 -1.73 6.30 -7.03
CA GLY A 118 -1.16 6.07 -8.36
C GLY A 118 -0.20 7.17 -8.82
N GLU A 119 -0.47 8.42 -8.47
CA GLU A 119 0.37 9.58 -8.77
C GLU A 119 1.74 9.56 -8.06
N LEU A 120 1.89 8.75 -7.00
CA LEU A 120 3.20 8.52 -6.38
C LEU A 120 4.18 7.79 -7.32
N ARG A 121 3.68 7.10 -8.36
CA ARG A 121 4.47 6.37 -9.37
C ARG A 121 5.44 5.36 -8.73
N CYS A 122 4.96 4.62 -7.75
CA CYS A 122 5.70 3.54 -7.09
C CYS A 122 5.07 2.18 -7.39
N PRO A 123 5.81 1.07 -7.18
CA PRO A 123 5.20 -0.25 -7.06
C PRO A 123 4.13 -0.25 -5.95
N ILE A 124 2.97 -0.83 -6.24
CA ILE A 124 1.84 -0.91 -5.32
C ILE A 124 1.60 -2.38 -4.96
N LEU A 125 1.65 -2.64 -3.66
CA LEU A 125 1.27 -3.91 -3.05
C LEU A 125 0.00 -3.70 -2.24
N THR A 126 -0.83 -4.72 -2.12
CA THR A 126 -2.02 -4.67 -1.29
C THR A 126 -2.27 -6.00 -0.58
N THR A 127 -2.92 -5.91 0.57
CA THR A 127 -3.48 -7.04 1.32
C THR A 127 -4.97 -7.22 1.08
N ASN A 128 -5.58 -6.37 0.26
CA ASN A 128 -6.99 -6.42 -0.06
C ASN A 128 -7.24 -7.49 -1.11
N TYR A 129 -8.43 -8.09 -1.11
CA TYR A 129 -8.77 -9.13 -2.08
C TYR A 129 -9.54 -8.58 -3.29
N ASP A 130 -10.10 -7.36 -3.20
CA ASP A 130 -10.89 -6.68 -4.25
C ASP A 130 -10.06 -6.17 -5.43
N SER A 131 -10.73 -5.69 -6.49
CA SER A 131 -10.10 -5.11 -7.71
C SER A 131 -10.15 -3.58 -7.77
N LEU A 132 -10.44 -2.87 -6.67
CA LEU A 132 -10.68 -1.42 -6.74
C LEU A 132 -9.44 -0.64 -7.22
N LEU A 133 -8.24 -1.13 -6.89
CA LEU A 133 -6.99 -0.53 -7.34
C LEU A 133 -6.82 -0.68 -8.86
N GLU A 134 -7.04 -1.87 -9.38
CA GLU A 134 -6.96 -2.19 -10.81
C GLU A 134 -8.01 -1.43 -11.62
N ASP A 135 -9.25 -1.40 -11.16
CA ASP A 135 -10.36 -0.73 -11.83
C ASP A 135 -10.09 0.77 -12.01
N ILE A 136 -9.50 1.42 -11.01
CA ILE A 136 -9.23 2.87 -11.04
C ILE A 136 -7.90 3.19 -11.73
N LEU A 137 -6.86 2.38 -11.51
CA LEU A 137 -5.51 2.65 -12.04
C LEU A 137 -5.25 2.01 -13.40
N SER A 138 -6.17 1.18 -13.92
CA SER A 138 -6.01 0.42 -15.16
C SER A 138 -4.73 -0.41 -15.17
N LYS A 139 -4.48 -1.12 -14.06
CA LYS A 139 -3.32 -1.99 -13.85
C LYS A 139 -3.73 -3.45 -13.83
N GLU A 140 -2.79 -4.34 -14.12
CA GLU A 140 -3.04 -5.79 -14.10
C GLU A 140 -2.90 -6.36 -12.68
N THR A 141 -3.80 -7.28 -12.31
CA THR A 141 -3.72 -8.01 -11.04
C THR A 141 -2.58 -9.02 -11.08
N LEU A 142 -1.70 -8.97 -10.07
CA LEU A 142 -0.65 -9.96 -9.85
C LEU A 142 -0.80 -10.58 -8.46
N THR A 143 -0.79 -11.90 -8.38
CA THR A 143 -0.83 -12.64 -7.10
C THR A 143 0.54 -13.22 -6.78
N TRP A 144 0.80 -13.49 -5.50
CA TRP A 144 2.08 -14.03 -5.01
C TRP A 144 2.56 -15.30 -5.72
N ASN A 145 1.66 -16.16 -6.21
CA ASN A 145 2.02 -17.39 -6.92
C ASN A 145 2.34 -17.20 -8.41
N LYS A 146 2.02 -16.03 -8.98
CA LYS A 146 2.25 -15.71 -10.40
C LYS A 146 3.45 -14.79 -10.60
N TYR A 147 3.83 -14.03 -9.57
CA TYR A 147 5.04 -13.24 -9.60
C TYR A 147 6.24 -14.16 -9.81
N GLN A 148 7.03 -13.94 -10.86
CA GLN A 148 8.22 -14.74 -11.14
C GLN A 148 9.48 -13.89 -11.05
N SER A 149 10.61 -14.54 -10.76
CA SER A 149 11.89 -13.88 -10.50
C SER A 149 12.42 -13.02 -11.67
N ASN A 150 11.94 -13.28 -12.89
CA ASN A 150 12.30 -12.56 -14.12
C ASN A 150 11.49 -11.27 -14.33
N ASP A 151 10.46 -11.01 -13.51
CA ASP A 151 9.76 -9.73 -13.54
C ASP A 151 10.67 -8.64 -12.97
N SER A 152 11.07 -7.69 -13.81
CA SER A 152 11.81 -6.51 -13.36
C SER A 152 10.92 -5.65 -12.46
N LEU A 153 11.52 -4.86 -11.55
CA LEU A 153 10.79 -3.81 -10.80
C LEU A 153 10.05 -2.83 -11.73
N THR A 154 10.50 -2.70 -12.98
CA THR A 154 9.81 -1.92 -14.02
C THR A 154 8.50 -2.57 -14.46
N ASN A 155 8.40 -3.91 -14.43
CA ASN A 155 7.15 -4.62 -14.70
C ASN A 155 6.11 -4.40 -13.58
N MET A 156 6.57 -4.24 -12.33
CA MET A 156 5.69 -3.95 -11.18
C MET A 156 4.95 -2.61 -11.29
N MET A 157 5.40 -1.68 -12.13
CA MET A 157 4.69 -0.41 -12.32
C MET A 157 3.35 -0.59 -13.04
N ASN A 158 3.19 -1.65 -13.84
CA ASN A 158 1.95 -1.93 -14.57
C ASN A 158 1.00 -2.87 -13.80
N HIS A 159 1.43 -3.36 -12.64
CA HIS A 159 0.69 -4.35 -11.86
C HIS A 159 0.33 -3.84 -10.47
N ILE A 160 -0.69 -4.46 -9.86
CA ILE A 160 -0.96 -4.43 -8.43
C ILE A 160 -0.64 -5.81 -7.86
N LEU A 161 0.30 -5.88 -6.90
CA LEU A 161 0.63 -7.16 -6.27
C LEU A 161 -0.24 -7.41 -5.03
N HIS A 162 -1.10 -8.40 -5.12
CA HIS A 162 -1.94 -8.91 -4.05
C HIS A 162 -1.18 -9.92 -3.20
N VAL A 163 -0.62 -9.44 -2.09
CA VAL A 163 0.22 -10.22 -1.17
C VAL A 163 -0.57 -11.34 -0.51
N TYR A 164 -1.88 -11.14 -0.30
CA TYR A 164 -2.79 -12.16 0.25
C TYR A 164 -3.77 -12.72 -0.78
N GLY A 165 -3.45 -12.60 -2.07
CA GLY A 165 -4.27 -13.13 -3.14
C GLY A 165 -5.46 -12.24 -3.51
N HIS A 166 -6.22 -12.71 -4.50
CA HIS A 166 -7.25 -11.92 -5.16
C HIS A 166 -8.54 -12.73 -5.33
N TYR A 167 -9.71 -12.10 -5.21
CA TYR A 167 -11.00 -12.82 -5.20
C TYR A 167 -11.25 -13.62 -6.50
N GLN A 168 -10.77 -13.12 -7.65
CA GLN A 168 -10.89 -13.83 -8.93
C GLN A 168 -9.98 -15.06 -9.04
N SER A 169 -9.01 -15.20 -8.13
CA SER A 169 -8.15 -16.38 -7.99
C SER A 169 -8.25 -16.94 -6.56
N PRO A 170 -9.38 -17.56 -6.17
CA PRO A 170 -9.68 -17.96 -4.79
C PRO A 170 -8.62 -18.84 -4.13
N ASN A 171 -7.93 -19.67 -4.91
CA ASN A 171 -6.85 -20.53 -4.44
C ASN A 171 -5.59 -19.77 -3.98
N THR A 172 -5.51 -18.46 -4.27
CA THR A 172 -4.42 -17.58 -3.81
C THR A 172 -4.79 -16.82 -2.53
N VAL A 173 -6.07 -16.84 -2.12
CA VAL A 173 -6.57 -16.02 -1.01
C VAL A 173 -6.06 -16.57 0.32
N ILE A 174 -5.34 -15.71 1.05
CA ILE A 174 -4.76 -16.01 2.37
C ILE A 174 -5.72 -15.54 3.45
N PHE A 175 -6.53 -16.45 3.96
CA PHE A 175 -7.65 -16.12 4.84
C PHE A 175 -7.57 -16.85 6.19
N SER A 176 -7.27 -18.14 6.16
CA SER A 176 -7.18 -19.00 7.35
C SER A 176 -5.78 -19.03 7.95
N SER A 177 -5.67 -19.46 9.21
CA SER A 177 -4.41 -19.68 9.91
C SER A 177 -3.48 -20.62 9.12
N ASN A 178 -4.06 -21.65 8.49
CA ASN A 178 -3.32 -22.58 7.65
C ASN A 178 -2.77 -21.91 6.38
N ASP A 179 -3.55 -21.04 5.72
CA ASP A 179 -3.08 -20.29 4.56
C ASP A 179 -1.87 -19.41 4.95
N TYR A 180 -1.93 -18.70 6.08
CA TYR A 180 -0.80 -17.90 6.57
C TYR A 180 0.45 -18.74 6.86
N HIS A 181 0.27 -19.91 7.48
CA HIS A 181 1.37 -20.82 7.78
C HIS A 181 2.07 -21.28 6.50
N GLN A 182 1.31 -21.77 5.52
CA GLN A 182 1.84 -22.23 4.23
C GLN A 182 2.58 -21.11 3.50
N LEU A 183 2.00 -19.90 3.47
CA LEU A 183 2.62 -18.74 2.83
C LEU A 183 3.98 -18.37 3.46
N HIS A 184 4.07 -18.41 4.79
CA HIS A 184 5.29 -18.06 5.52
C HIS A 184 6.40 -19.13 5.44
N GLU A 185 6.04 -20.38 5.16
CA GLU A 185 7.00 -21.49 5.01
C GLU A 185 7.51 -21.65 3.57
N ASP A 186 6.82 -21.11 2.58
CA ASP A 186 7.26 -21.18 1.19
C ASP A 186 8.48 -20.27 0.93
N GLU A 187 9.64 -20.90 0.74
CA GLU A 187 10.92 -20.22 0.52
C GLU A 187 10.94 -19.35 -0.74
N LEU A 188 10.25 -19.78 -1.80
CA LEU A 188 10.21 -19.06 -3.06
C LEU A 188 9.43 -17.76 -2.90
N ILE A 189 8.25 -17.83 -2.28
CA ILE A 189 7.42 -16.66 -2.00
C ILE A 189 8.15 -15.71 -1.03
N CYS A 190 8.77 -16.25 0.02
CA CYS A 190 9.55 -15.46 0.96
C CYS A 190 10.71 -14.73 0.27
N SER A 191 11.42 -15.40 -0.63
CA SER A 191 12.51 -14.81 -1.42
C SER A 191 12.01 -13.69 -2.35
N GLN A 192 10.87 -13.93 -3.00
CA GLN A 192 10.23 -12.98 -3.90
C GLN A 192 9.77 -11.71 -3.18
N LEU A 193 9.04 -11.84 -2.06
CA LEU A 193 8.61 -10.70 -1.26
C LEU A 193 9.83 -9.95 -0.70
N ARG A 194 10.84 -10.68 -0.19
CA ARG A 194 12.08 -10.09 0.32
C ARG A 194 12.72 -9.16 -0.70
N ARG A 195 12.85 -9.58 -1.97
CA ARG A 195 13.41 -8.75 -3.05
C ARG A 195 12.68 -7.42 -3.26
N LEU A 196 11.37 -7.39 -3.00
CA LEU A 196 10.56 -6.19 -3.15
C LEU A 196 10.69 -5.22 -1.98
N VAL A 197 10.98 -5.72 -0.77
CA VAL A 197 10.90 -4.92 0.46
C VAL A 197 12.25 -4.70 1.16
N GLU A 198 13.24 -5.57 0.95
CA GLU A 198 14.54 -5.51 1.65
C GLU A 198 15.31 -4.23 1.30
N GLY A 199 15.74 -3.48 2.32
CA GLY A 199 16.44 -2.20 2.16
C GLY A 199 15.61 -1.07 1.54
N LYS A 200 14.31 -1.27 1.29
CA LYS A 200 13.41 -0.25 0.70
C LYS A 200 12.73 0.59 1.76
N THR A 201 12.10 1.68 1.30
CA THR A 201 11.17 2.46 2.12
C THR A 201 9.76 1.96 1.86
N LEU A 202 9.08 1.45 2.89
CA LEU A 202 7.70 0.99 2.78
C LEU A 202 6.75 2.06 3.30
N LEU A 203 5.78 2.44 2.48
CA LEU A 203 4.73 3.40 2.85
C LEU A 203 3.39 2.67 2.96
N PHE A 204 2.92 2.47 4.19
CA PHE A 204 1.62 1.86 4.47
C PHE A 204 0.52 2.91 4.51
N VAL A 205 -0.50 2.72 3.68
CA VAL A 205 -1.65 3.61 3.53
C VAL A 205 -2.94 2.80 3.73
N GLY A 206 -3.81 3.25 4.64
CA GLY A 206 -5.09 2.60 4.90
C GLY A 206 -5.04 1.38 5.84
N TYR A 207 -4.14 1.42 6.82
CA TYR A 207 -4.01 0.42 7.88
C TYR A 207 -4.19 1.07 9.26
N GLY A 208 -5.39 1.51 9.65
CA GLY A 208 -5.53 2.12 10.97
C GLY A 208 -6.77 2.92 11.29
N MET A 209 -7.93 2.60 10.73
CA MET A 209 -9.22 3.19 11.15
C MET A 209 -9.64 2.90 12.62
N GLY A 210 -8.73 2.42 13.48
CA GLY A 210 -9.04 2.02 14.86
C GLY A 210 -9.76 0.68 14.96
N MET A 211 -9.80 -0.08 13.85
CA MET A 211 -10.34 -1.43 13.80
C MET A 211 -9.20 -2.45 13.78
N PRO A 212 -9.29 -3.56 14.53
CA PRO A 212 -8.29 -4.61 14.49
C PRO A 212 -8.18 -5.18 13.08
N ASP A 213 -6.99 -5.09 12.48
CA ASP A 213 -6.67 -5.75 11.22
C ASP A 213 -5.59 -6.82 11.47
N PRO A 214 -6.00 -8.10 11.58
CA PRO A 214 -5.06 -9.21 11.69
C PRO A 214 -4.01 -9.22 10.60
N SER A 215 -4.41 -8.87 9.39
CA SER A 215 -3.62 -9.02 8.17
C SER A 215 -2.37 -8.13 8.19
N PHE A 216 -2.49 -6.91 8.75
CA PHE A 216 -1.37 -5.98 8.90
C PHE A 216 -0.32 -6.48 9.88
N SER A 217 -0.75 -6.96 11.06
CA SER A 217 0.17 -7.44 12.08
C SER A 217 0.95 -8.69 11.63
N GLN A 218 0.29 -9.59 10.89
CA GLN A 218 0.91 -10.77 10.29
C GLN A 218 1.88 -10.37 9.17
N LEU A 219 1.50 -9.40 8.34
CA LEU A 219 2.36 -8.90 7.26
C LEU A 219 3.66 -8.32 7.82
N LEU A 220 3.59 -7.49 8.86
CA LEU A 220 4.78 -6.90 9.48
C LEU A 220 5.69 -7.96 10.08
N LYS A 221 5.13 -8.93 10.82
CA LYS A 221 5.91 -10.06 11.35
C LYS A 221 6.61 -10.82 10.23
N TRP A 222 5.92 -11.07 9.12
CA TRP A 222 6.47 -11.75 7.97
C TRP A 222 7.61 -10.95 7.32
N ILE A 223 7.39 -9.66 7.04
CA ILE A 223 8.42 -8.75 6.49
C ILE A 223 9.66 -8.75 7.39
N PHE A 224 9.52 -8.50 8.70
CA PHE A 224 10.66 -8.49 9.61
C PHE A 224 11.38 -9.85 9.69
N ASN A 225 10.63 -10.95 9.56
CA ASN A 225 11.22 -12.29 9.54
C ASN A 225 12.08 -12.52 8.29
N ILE A 226 11.63 -12.08 7.12
CA ILE A 226 12.35 -12.31 5.86
C ILE A 226 13.46 -11.28 5.60
N THR A 227 13.43 -10.09 6.20
CA THR A 227 14.43 -9.02 5.96
C THR A 227 15.42 -8.80 7.12
N ARG A 228 15.66 -9.81 7.97
CA ARG A 228 16.49 -9.66 9.20
C ARG A 228 17.85 -8.98 8.97
N ASN A 229 18.48 -9.22 7.82
CA ASN A 229 19.82 -8.70 7.52
C ASN A 229 19.82 -7.23 7.06
N ASN A 230 18.74 -6.79 6.41
CA ASN A 230 18.63 -5.45 5.86
C ASN A 230 17.16 -4.97 5.91
N PRO A 231 16.64 -4.65 7.10
CA PRO A 231 15.23 -4.35 7.28
C PRO A 231 14.82 -3.08 6.53
N PRO A 232 13.60 -3.02 5.99
CA PRO A 232 13.08 -1.80 5.38
C PRO A 232 12.93 -0.66 6.39
N THR A 233 12.93 0.57 5.88
CA THR A 233 12.39 1.71 6.64
C THR A 233 10.87 1.73 6.47
N ILE A 234 10.11 1.59 7.55
CA ILE A 234 8.65 1.52 7.50
C ILE A 234 8.02 2.84 7.95
N TYR A 235 7.17 3.40 7.09
CA TYR A 235 6.29 4.52 7.38
C TYR A 235 4.83 4.08 7.31
N LYS A 236 4.03 4.51 8.28
CA LYS A 236 2.59 4.23 8.33
C LYS A 236 1.83 5.54 8.44
N LEU A 237 0.92 5.77 7.50
CA LEU A 237 0.04 6.94 7.50
C LEU A 237 -1.13 6.71 8.45
N ILE A 238 -1.30 7.59 9.44
CA ILE A 238 -2.32 7.48 10.48
C ILE A 238 -3.12 8.78 10.64
N LYS A 239 -4.32 8.69 11.23
CA LYS A 239 -5.08 9.89 11.61
C LYS A 239 -4.44 10.55 12.85
N SER A 240 -4.52 11.87 12.95
CA SER A 240 -3.96 12.67 14.06
C SER A 240 -4.54 12.29 15.43
N ASN A 241 -5.78 11.82 15.47
CA ASN A 241 -6.49 11.47 16.69
C ASN A 241 -6.31 10.00 17.11
N VAL A 242 -5.60 9.20 16.32
CA VAL A 242 -5.31 7.80 16.65
C VAL A 242 -3.93 7.73 17.28
N ARG A 243 -3.87 7.36 18.57
CA ARG A 243 -2.62 6.93 19.20
C ARG A 243 -2.47 5.44 18.95
N CYS A 244 -1.64 5.04 18.00
CA CYS A 244 -1.22 3.65 17.90
C CYS A 244 -0.05 3.40 18.86
N SER A 245 0.05 2.18 19.36
CA SER A 245 1.23 1.74 20.10
C SER A 245 2.44 1.80 19.18
N LEU A 246 3.47 2.55 19.62
CA LEU A 246 4.77 2.64 18.96
C LEU A 246 5.38 1.23 18.90
N LEU A 247 5.24 0.54 17.77
CA LEU A 247 6.23 -0.46 17.40
C LEU A 247 7.49 0.33 17.05
N GLU A 248 8.57 0.16 17.81
CA GLU A 248 9.80 0.97 17.71
C GLU A 248 10.38 1.05 16.28
N ASN A 249 10.07 0.05 15.45
CA ASN A 249 10.54 -0.08 14.07
C ASN A 249 9.60 0.53 13.01
N ILE A 250 8.50 1.16 13.42
CA ILE A 250 7.50 1.77 12.53
C ILE A 250 7.38 3.25 12.83
N LYS A 251 7.59 4.08 11.80
CA LYS A 251 7.43 5.53 11.92
C LYS A 251 6.03 5.93 11.49
N GLU A 252 5.21 6.31 12.46
CA GLU A 252 3.86 6.79 12.19
C GLU A 252 3.87 8.27 11.81
N ILE A 253 3.21 8.60 10.70
CA ILE A 253 3.07 9.97 10.22
C ILE A 253 1.59 10.30 10.18
N SER A 254 1.22 11.35 10.90
CA SER A 254 -0.13 11.85 10.84
C SER A 254 -0.37 12.60 9.54
N TYR A 255 -1.49 12.29 8.86
CA TYR A 255 -1.95 13.02 7.68
C TYR A 255 -3.08 14.00 7.96
N GLY A 256 -3.71 13.97 9.14
CA GLY A 256 -4.90 14.75 9.46
C GLY A 256 -6.00 13.91 10.11
N ASN A 257 -7.26 14.37 10.09
CA ASN A 257 -8.37 13.71 10.79
C ASN A 257 -9.29 12.94 9.84
N THR A 258 -9.30 13.29 8.55
CA THR A 258 -10.25 12.81 7.54
C THR A 258 -9.52 12.14 6.37
N PHE A 259 -10.28 11.44 5.52
CA PHE A 259 -9.72 10.86 4.30
C PHE A 259 -9.39 11.93 3.26
N GLU A 260 -10.08 13.07 3.29
CA GLU A 260 -9.78 14.24 2.51
C GLU A 260 -8.41 14.82 2.93
N ASP A 261 -8.08 14.82 4.22
CA ASP A 261 -6.73 15.19 4.68
C ASP A 261 -5.67 14.21 4.18
N LEU A 262 -5.97 12.90 4.16
CA LEU A 262 -5.08 11.90 3.56
C LEU A 262 -4.86 12.17 2.07
N LEU A 263 -5.91 12.51 1.33
CA LEU A 263 -5.84 12.87 -0.08
C LEU A 263 -4.89 14.04 -0.29
N PHE A 264 -5.09 15.15 0.44
CA PHE A 264 -4.21 16.31 0.35
C PHE A 264 -2.77 15.99 0.77
N PHE A 265 -2.59 15.17 1.81
CA PHE A 265 -1.28 14.72 2.24
C PHE A 265 -0.56 13.95 1.13
N LEU A 266 -1.23 12.97 0.51
CA LEU A 266 -0.67 12.18 -0.60
C LEU A 266 -0.33 13.06 -1.79
N GLN A 267 -1.21 13.97 -2.18
CA GLN A 267 -0.96 14.95 -3.27
C GLN A 267 0.21 15.89 -2.97
N SER A 268 0.51 16.14 -1.69
CA SER A 268 1.65 16.96 -1.29
C SER A 268 3.00 16.23 -1.38
N LEU A 269 3.00 14.89 -1.43
CA LEU A 269 4.25 14.10 -1.47
C LEU A 269 5.00 14.25 -2.80
N PRO A 270 4.35 14.19 -3.99
CA PRO A 270 5.00 14.38 -5.29
C PRO A 270 5.56 15.78 -5.60
N SER A 271 5.78 16.65 -4.62
CA SER A 271 6.21 18.05 -4.81
C SER A 271 7.63 18.23 -5.40
N PHE A 272 8.21 17.17 -5.97
CA PHE A 272 9.29 17.30 -6.94
C PHE A 272 9.19 16.23 -8.05
N SER A 273 8.04 16.15 -8.72
CA SER A 273 8.08 15.68 -10.10
C SER A 273 8.74 16.79 -10.92
N THR A 274 9.91 16.52 -11.49
CA THR A 274 10.43 17.38 -12.54
C THR A 274 9.32 17.47 -13.59
N LEU A 275 8.69 18.63 -13.75
CA LEU A 275 7.79 18.93 -14.86
C LEU A 275 8.64 18.91 -16.13
N ILE A 276 9.00 17.70 -16.57
CA ILE A 276 9.55 17.47 -17.89
C ILE A 276 8.35 17.57 -18.80
N HIS A 277 8.12 18.75 -19.39
CA HIS A 277 7.29 18.84 -20.57
C HIS A 277 7.82 17.80 -21.57
N GLN A 278 7.04 16.75 -21.81
CA GLN A 278 7.39 15.61 -22.67
C GLN A 278 7.48 15.97 -24.17
N ASN A 279 7.70 17.22 -24.52
CA ASN A 279 7.66 17.69 -25.91
C ASN A 279 9.02 17.67 -26.61
N LEU A 280 10.05 17.05 -26.05
CA LEU A 280 11.36 16.96 -26.70
C LEU A 280 11.89 15.53 -26.62
N SER A 281 11.87 14.83 -27.75
CA SER A 281 12.58 13.57 -27.93
C SER A 281 14.09 13.84 -27.91
N PHE A 282 14.76 13.50 -26.82
CA PHE A 282 16.21 13.58 -26.70
C PHE A 282 16.86 12.23 -27.03
N THR A 283 18.04 12.26 -27.63
CA THR A 283 18.90 11.07 -27.77
C THR A 283 19.49 10.69 -26.40
N GLU A 284 19.81 9.40 -26.16
CA GLU A 284 20.33 8.91 -24.87
C GLU A 284 21.52 9.73 -24.33
N ARG A 285 22.41 10.17 -25.22
CA ARG A 285 23.56 11.02 -24.87
C ARG A 285 23.12 12.39 -24.34
N ARG A 286 22.08 12.99 -24.93
CA ARG A 286 21.53 14.28 -24.49
C ARG A 286 20.80 14.15 -23.15
N GLU A 287 20.12 13.03 -22.90
CA GLU A 287 19.50 12.79 -21.58
C GLU A 287 20.49 12.55 -20.47
N ASN A 288 21.64 11.94 -20.77
CA ASN A 288 22.67 11.74 -19.75
C ASN A 288 23.33 13.08 -19.36
N VAL A 289 23.61 13.95 -20.34
CA VAL A 289 24.12 15.32 -20.09
C VAL A 289 23.07 16.15 -19.35
N ARG A 290 21.79 16.08 -19.76
CA ARG A 290 20.69 16.77 -19.09
C ARG A 290 20.53 16.35 -17.62
N ARG A 291 20.58 15.05 -17.31
CA ARG A 291 20.51 14.55 -15.93
C ARG A 291 21.69 15.03 -15.08
N LYS A 292 22.91 14.99 -15.62
CA LYS A 292 24.10 15.51 -14.91
C LYS A 292 23.96 17.00 -14.61
N TYR A 293 23.49 17.79 -15.57
CA TYR A 293 23.31 19.22 -15.41
C TYR A 293 22.19 19.57 -14.42
N LEU A 294 21.05 18.85 -14.46
CA LEU A 294 19.99 19.01 -13.46
C LEU A 294 20.45 18.67 -12.05
N ASN A 295 21.19 17.57 -11.89
CA ASN A 295 21.77 17.20 -10.60
C ASN A 295 22.79 18.24 -10.10
N TYR A 296 23.59 18.83 -10.99
CA TYR A 296 24.48 19.94 -10.66
C TYR A 296 23.68 21.16 -10.17
N LEU A 297 22.65 21.58 -10.90
CA LEU A 297 21.82 22.73 -10.50
C LEU A 297 21.12 22.51 -9.15
N ILE A 298 20.60 21.30 -8.91
CA ILE A 298 19.95 20.94 -7.64
C ILE A 298 20.96 20.94 -6.49
N ASN A 299 22.21 20.53 -6.71
CA ASN A 299 23.22 20.52 -5.67
C ASN A 299 23.75 21.93 -5.37
N GLU A 300 23.95 22.74 -6.40
CA GLU A 300 24.59 24.05 -6.28
C GLU A 300 23.62 25.15 -5.85
N TYR A 301 22.38 25.14 -6.37
CA TYR A 301 21.40 26.22 -6.19
C TYR A 301 20.21 25.81 -5.34
N ARG A 302 20.31 24.71 -4.57
CA ARG A 302 19.22 24.18 -3.72
C ARG A 302 18.60 25.21 -2.77
N HIS A 303 19.38 26.25 -2.43
CA HIS A 303 18.99 27.34 -1.55
C HIS A 303 19.43 28.66 -2.19
N VAL A 304 18.54 29.65 -2.21
CA VAL A 304 18.91 31.04 -2.52
C VAL A 304 19.08 31.76 -1.20
N SER A 305 20.29 32.26 -0.96
CA SER A 305 20.62 33.14 0.16
C SER A 305 20.59 34.59 -0.33
N ILE A 306 19.64 35.38 0.16
CA ILE A 306 19.57 36.81 -0.12
C ILE A 306 20.29 37.51 1.04
N PHE A 307 21.45 38.10 0.76
CA PHE A 307 22.18 38.88 1.74
C PHE A 307 21.67 40.33 1.74
N GLY A 308 21.01 40.72 2.82
CA GLY A 308 20.62 42.10 3.09
C GLY A 308 21.67 42.82 3.94
N TYR A 309 21.67 44.15 3.95
CA TYR A 309 22.59 44.98 4.75
C TYR A 309 22.30 44.96 6.28
N SER A 310 21.40 44.09 6.72
CA SER A 310 21.12 43.80 8.14
C SER A 310 21.48 42.35 8.42
N ASN A 311 21.99 42.05 9.63
CA ASN A 311 22.54 40.76 10.06
C ASN A 311 21.57 39.57 10.10
N ASN A 312 20.48 39.59 9.32
CA ASN A 312 19.50 38.51 9.24
C ASN A 312 19.58 37.86 7.86
N ASP A 313 20.14 36.65 7.83
CA ASP A 313 20.09 35.78 6.66
C ASP A 313 18.72 35.11 6.60
N ILE A 314 18.04 35.24 5.45
CA ILE A 314 16.80 34.50 5.16
C ILE A 314 17.12 33.48 4.06
N SER A 315 16.94 32.21 4.38
CA SER A 315 16.99 31.12 3.40
C SER A 315 15.59 30.78 2.95
N LEU A 316 15.29 31.00 1.67
CA LEU A 316 13.99 30.67 1.09
C LEU A 316 14.13 29.42 0.21
N PRO A 317 13.22 28.44 0.32
CA PRO A 317 13.15 27.34 -0.63
C PRO A 317 12.75 27.87 -2.01
N LEU A 318 13.50 27.52 -3.05
CA LEU A 318 13.13 27.82 -4.43
C LEU A 318 11.95 26.92 -4.83
N GLU A 319 10.77 27.53 -4.99
CA GLU A 319 9.55 26.83 -5.40
C GLU A 319 9.55 26.48 -6.90
N SER A 320 10.19 27.30 -7.73
CA SER A 320 10.44 26.99 -9.16
C SER A 320 11.65 27.76 -9.70
N VAL A 321 12.38 27.15 -10.63
CA VAL A 321 13.47 27.79 -11.39
C VAL A 321 13.30 27.43 -12.86
N TYR A 322 13.21 28.45 -13.71
CA TYR A 322 13.26 28.26 -15.15
C TYR A 322 14.70 28.47 -15.62
N VAL A 323 15.31 27.42 -16.19
CA VAL A 323 16.62 27.51 -16.81
C VAL A 323 16.47 27.16 -18.29
N GLU A 324 16.74 28.13 -19.15
CA GLU A 324 16.84 27.90 -20.58
C GLU A 324 18.11 27.08 -20.85
N LEU A 325 17.95 25.84 -21.31
CA LEU A 325 19.08 24.98 -21.67
C LEU A 325 19.73 25.49 -22.95
N LYS A 326 20.74 26.35 -22.82
CA LYS A 326 21.62 26.70 -23.93
C LYS A 326 22.54 25.52 -24.22
N PHE A 327 22.15 24.69 -25.18
CA PHE A 327 23.05 23.71 -25.77
C PHE A 327 24.11 24.46 -26.58
N ASP A 328 25.26 24.71 -25.98
CA ASP A 328 26.45 25.11 -26.71
C ASP A 328 27.21 23.84 -27.17
N PRO A 329 27.22 23.50 -28.46
CA PRO A 329 27.95 22.33 -28.97
C PRO A 329 29.48 22.48 -28.86
N THR A 330 30.01 23.62 -28.41
CA THR A 330 31.46 23.87 -28.29
C THR A 330 32.02 23.67 -26.88
N HIS A 331 31.17 23.49 -25.86
CA HIS A 331 31.63 23.16 -24.51
C HIS A 331 31.14 21.76 -24.07
N PRO A 332 32.05 20.76 -24.01
CA PRO A 332 31.72 19.36 -23.70
C PRO A 332 31.28 19.12 -22.26
#